data_AF-A0A7V9VLU4-F1
#
_entry.id   AF-A0A7V9VLU4-F1
#
_cell.length_a   1.000
_cell.length_b   1.000
_cell.length_c   1.000
_cell.angle_alpha   90.00
_cell.angle_beta   90.00
_cell.angle_gamma   90.00
#
_symmetry.space_group_name_H-M   'P 1'
#
loop_
_entity.id
_entity.type
_entity.pdbx_description
1 polymer ?
#
loop_
_entity_poly.entity_id
_entity_poly.type
_entity_poly.pdbx_seq_one_letter_code
_entity_poly.pdbx_strand_id
1 'polypeptide(L)'
;SVTSQLEALVDLWRGLRPTDIFSRIVGPKTPRRLLLGVAEALGVPGVRARSLLDASPLRRNLDRWIDFPQIAENVRNGEIDAACAVATALDGTPVGFVHGGDPSALDAASEDIRYVSTTLTSEHVRASAAIPVLFPPVRIGSPKSAAGYYIDGSTRLNTPIKPAIDLGAARVIVVGFEPLVAPRRRRRPDRPPQLSDIAANVLDGLLLDQVKYDMHRLAAINSFFAEDGLTHGTVRSARAYRVARGRRPYRRISYAFVTPRRERELGALAEKVFAERCSGLAGLLRADFLLLGRMLGSANQSRGELLSFLLFDEAYIDVLIEAGKRDARRWLARHPAFWCADSSHDFDLDPLRAESEHEIARLDEWRALQRR
;
A
#
# COMPACT_ATOMS: atom_id res chain seq x y z
N SER A 1 -7.79 -15.46 -24.26
CA SER A 1 -7.28 -14.18 -24.77
C SER A 1 -7.01 -13.26 -23.60
N VAL A 2 -6.29 -12.14 -23.77
CA VAL A 2 -6.11 -11.15 -22.68
C VAL A 2 -7.46 -10.64 -22.17
N THR A 3 -8.42 -10.43 -23.07
CA THR A 3 -9.78 -10.00 -22.71
C THR A 3 -10.49 -10.98 -21.79
N SER A 4 -10.42 -12.29 -22.08
CA SER A 4 -11.06 -13.29 -21.23
C SER A 4 -10.42 -13.39 -19.84
N GLN A 5 -9.11 -13.17 -19.74
CA GLN A 5 -8.41 -13.14 -18.44
C GLN A 5 -8.79 -11.87 -17.64
N LEU A 6 -8.96 -10.74 -18.31
CA LEU A 6 -9.42 -9.49 -17.67
C LEU A 6 -10.87 -9.61 -17.18
N GLU A 7 -11.76 -10.23 -17.96
CA GLU A 7 -13.14 -10.48 -17.55
C GLU A 7 -13.18 -11.38 -16.32
N ALA A 8 -12.42 -12.50 -16.32
CA ALA A 8 -12.32 -13.38 -15.17
C ALA A 8 -11.80 -12.67 -13.90
N LEU A 9 -10.81 -11.77 -14.06
CA LEU A 9 -10.30 -10.96 -12.95
C LEU A 9 -11.36 -10.00 -12.41
N VAL A 10 -12.08 -9.30 -13.29
CA VAL A 10 -13.14 -8.37 -12.91
C VAL A 10 -14.28 -9.10 -12.19
N ASP A 11 -14.68 -10.26 -12.71
CA ASP A 11 -15.74 -11.08 -12.12
C ASP A 11 -15.33 -11.65 -10.76
N LEU A 12 -14.06 -12.04 -10.60
CA LEU A 12 -13.51 -12.42 -9.30
C LEU A 12 -13.67 -11.29 -8.29
N TRP A 13 -13.26 -10.06 -8.65
CA TRP A 13 -13.39 -8.90 -7.76
C TRP A 13 -14.85 -8.61 -7.42
N ARG A 14 -15.77 -8.62 -8.40
CA ARG A 14 -17.22 -8.44 -8.17
C ARG A 14 -17.83 -9.49 -7.25
N GLY A 15 -17.29 -10.71 -7.29
CA GLY A 15 -17.71 -11.83 -6.45
C GLY A 15 -17.25 -11.73 -4.99
N LEU A 16 -16.27 -10.87 -4.67
CA LEU A 16 -15.74 -10.76 -3.31
C LEU A 16 -16.79 -10.23 -2.34
N ARG A 17 -16.78 -10.79 -1.13
CA ARG A 17 -17.57 -10.33 0.02
C ARG A 17 -16.66 -10.12 1.23
N PRO A 18 -17.05 -9.32 2.23
CA PRO A 18 -16.24 -9.12 3.43
C PRO A 18 -15.90 -10.43 4.16
N THR A 19 -16.84 -11.38 4.15
CA THR A 19 -16.69 -12.71 4.76
C THR A 19 -15.62 -13.57 4.10
N ASP A 20 -15.23 -13.25 2.87
CA ASP A 20 -14.15 -13.93 2.16
C ASP A 20 -12.76 -13.43 2.60
N ILE A 21 -12.71 -12.24 3.20
CA ILE A 21 -11.47 -11.61 3.65
C ILE A 21 -11.29 -11.79 5.16
N PHE A 22 -12.30 -11.42 5.94
CA PHE A 22 -12.25 -11.53 7.41
C PHE A 22 -13.46 -12.25 7.97
N SER A 23 -13.27 -12.94 9.10
CA SER A 23 -14.36 -13.63 9.79
C SER A 23 -15.44 -12.63 10.16
N ARG A 24 -16.72 -13.05 10.16
CA ARG A 24 -17.82 -12.22 10.66
C ARG A 24 -17.44 -11.59 12.00
N ILE A 25 -17.69 -10.28 12.09
CA ILE A 25 -17.46 -9.50 13.31
C ILE A 25 -18.44 -9.99 14.39
N VAL A 26 -19.65 -10.39 13.98
CA VAL A 26 -20.65 -11.05 14.82
C VAL A 26 -20.66 -12.56 14.59
N GLY A 27 -20.38 -13.31 15.65
CA GLY A 27 -20.51 -14.75 15.66
C GLY A 27 -20.41 -15.32 17.08
N PRO A 28 -20.45 -16.65 17.23
CA PRO A 28 -20.39 -17.30 18.55
C PRO A 28 -19.11 -17.00 19.34
N LYS A 29 -18.07 -16.44 18.71
CA LYS A 29 -16.79 -16.06 19.33
C LYS A 29 -16.72 -14.59 19.77
N THR A 30 -17.71 -13.76 19.43
CA THR A 30 -17.76 -12.32 19.79
C THR A 30 -17.71 -12.06 21.30
N PRO A 31 -18.43 -12.80 22.18
CA PRO A 31 -18.36 -12.57 23.62
C PRO A 31 -16.95 -12.79 24.16
N ARG A 32 -16.28 -13.85 23.68
CA ARG A 32 -14.90 -14.17 24.05
C ARG A 32 -13.90 -13.12 23.58
N ARG A 33 -14.06 -12.57 22.35
CA ARG A 33 -13.20 -11.49 21.85
C ARG A 33 -13.38 -10.22 22.69
N LEU A 34 -14.61 -9.87 23.05
CA LEU A 34 -14.92 -8.74 23.92
C LEU A 34 -14.30 -8.93 25.31
N LEU A 35 -14.44 -10.12 25.90
CA LEU A 35 -13.87 -10.48 27.21
C LEU A 35 -12.35 -10.40 27.23
N LEU A 36 -11.69 -10.87 26.16
CA LEU A 36 -10.24 -10.77 26.01
C LEU A 36 -9.78 -9.32 25.85
N GLY A 37 -10.51 -8.51 25.08
CA GLY A 37 -10.22 -7.07 24.94
C GLY A 37 -10.38 -6.32 26.27
N VAL A 38 -11.41 -6.63 27.06
CA VAL A 38 -11.60 -6.07 28.40
C VAL A 38 -10.49 -6.53 29.36
N ALA A 39 -10.12 -7.81 29.32
CA ALA A 39 -9.04 -8.34 30.16
C ALA A 39 -7.67 -7.71 29.82
N GLU A 40 -7.40 -7.40 28.55
CA GLU A 40 -6.21 -6.63 28.19
C GLU A 40 -6.30 -5.17 28.65
N ALA A 41 -7.45 -4.51 28.47
CA ALA A 41 -7.67 -3.14 28.96
C ALA A 41 -7.51 -3.04 30.50
N LEU A 42 -7.81 -4.11 31.22
CA LEU A 42 -7.60 -4.26 32.67
C LEU A 42 -6.17 -4.73 33.03
N GLY A 43 -5.28 -4.90 32.05
CA GLY A 43 -3.86 -5.22 32.28
C GLY A 43 -3.59 -6.66 32.71
N VAL A 44 -4.47 -7.62 32.38
CA VAL A 44 -4.29 -9.04 32.75
C VAL A 44 -3.05 -9.61 32.03
N PRO A 45 -2.02 -10.08 32.77
CA PRO A 45 -0.80 -10.62 32.17
C PRO A 45 -1.10 -11.85 31.29
N GLY A 46 -0.58 -11.85 30.06
CA GLY A 46 -0.75 -12.97 29.11
C GLY A 46 -1.98 -12.86 28.19
N VAL A 47 -2.84 -11.86 28.39
CA VAL A 47 -3.93 -11.53 27.46
C VAL A 47 -3.47 -10.40 26.53
N ARG A 48 -3.47 -10.65 25.23
CA ARG A 48 -3.23 -9.63 24.19
C ARG A 48 -4.42 -9.61 23.25
N ALA A 49 -4.97 -8.45 22.90
CA ALA A 49 -5.93 -8.36 21.82
C ALA A 49 -5.21 -8.77 20.55
N ARG A 50 -5.56 -9.97 20.09
CA ARG A 50 -5.32 -10.36 18.72
C ARG A 50 -6.17 -9.41 17.87
N SER A 51 -5.52 -8.67 16.97
CA SER A 51 -6.05 -8.00 15.77
C SER A 51 -7.58 -7.83 15.69
N LEU A 52 -8.05 -6.61 15.40
CA LEU A 52 -9.50 -6.32 15.32
C LEU A 52 -10.26 -7.30 14.41
N LEU A 53 -9.62 -7.77 13.33
CA LEU A 53 -10.18 -8.75 12.41
C LEU A 53 -9.36 -10.05 12.38
N ASP A 54 -10.07 -11.16 12.18
CA ASP A 54 -9.48 -12.49 11.97
C ASP A 54 -9.46 -12.80 10.46
N ALA A 55 -8.26 -12.74 9.88
CA ALA A 55 -7.98 -12.94 8.46
C ALA A 55 -7.92 -14.43 8.03
N SER A 56 -8.43 -15.35 8.85
CA SER A 56 -8.48 -16.78 8.49
C SER A 56 -9.20 -17.04 7.15
N PRO A 57 -10.28 -16.34 6.77
CA PRO A 57 -10.89 -16.49 5.45
C PRO A 57 -9.97 -16.08 4.30
N LEU A 58 -9.30 -14.93 4.41
CA LEU A 58 -8.31 -14.48 3.42
C LEU A 58 -7.25 -15.55 3.17
N ARG A 59 -6.75 -16.21 4.23
CA ARG A 59 -5.80 -17.33 4.09
C ARG A 59 -6.35 -18.46 3.23
N ARG A 60 -7.61 -18.86 3.42
CA ARG A 60 -8.20 -19.98 2.67
C ARG A 60 -8.53 -19.63 1.23
N ASN A 61 -8.86 -18.36 0.98
CA ASN A 61 -9.34 -17.91 -0.31
C ASN A 61 -8.21 -17.45 -1.23
N LEU A 62 -7.10 -16.93 -0.70
CA LEU A 62 -5.95 -16.53 -1.53
C LEU A 62 -5.40 -17.66 -2.39
N ASP A 63 -5.28 -18.88 -1.85
CA ASP A 63 -4.81 -20.03 -2.62
C ASP A 63 -5.81 -20.47 -3.71
N ARG A 64 -7.06 -19.99 -3.66
CA ARG A 64 -8.07 -20.19 -4.72
C ARG A 64 -8.07 -19.08 -5.76
N TRP A 65 -7.70 -17.87 -5.36
CA TRP A 65 -7.70 -16.68 -6.22
C TRP A 65 -6.41 -16.51 -7.00
N ILE A 66 -5.30 -16.97 -6.45
CA ILE A 66 -3.97 -16.81 -7.04
C ILE A 66 -3.37 -18.19 -7.28
N ASP A 67 -3.10 -18.49 -8.56
CA ASP A 67 -2.37 -19.68 -8.96
C ASP A 67 -0.85 -19.44 -8.81
N PHE A 68 -0.34 -19.66 -7.60
CA PHE A 68 1.11 -19.54 -7.31
C PHE A 68 1.97 -20.51 -8.14
N PRO A 69 1.56 -21.78 -8.38
CA PRO A 69 2.23 -22.66 -9.34
C PRO A 69 2.34 -22.06 -10.75
N GLN A 70 1.28 -21.44 -11.27
CA GLN A 70 1.33 -20.77 -12.57
C GLN A 70 2.35 -19.61 -12.56
N ILE A 71 2.40 -18.80 -11.49
CA ILE A 71 3.43 -17.76 -11.36
C ILE A 71 4.84 -18.37 -11.41
N ALA A 72 5.05 -19.51 -10.75
CA ALA A 72 6.32 -20.22 -10.76
C ALA A 72 6.70 -20.74 -12.15
N GLU A 73 5.72 -21.23 -12.90
CA GLU A 73 5.92 -21.66 -14.27
C GLU A 73 6.25 -20.49 -15.20
N ASN A 74 5.51 -19.38 -15.09
CA ASN A 74 5.75 -18.18 -15.90
C ASN A 74 7.16 -17.60 -15.66
N VAL A 75 7.63 -17.61 -14.41
CA VAL A 75 9.00 -17.19 -14.07
C VAL A 75 10.03 -18.16 -14.66
N ARG A 76 9.83 -19.48 -14.54
CA ARG A 76 10.74 -20.49 -15.11
C ARG A 76 10.81 -20.42 -16.64
N ASN A 77 9.69 -20.11 -17.29
CA ASN A 77 9.59 -20.01 -18.75
C ASN A 77 10.08 -18.65 -19.29
N GLY A 78 10.38 -17.69 -18.41
CA GLY A 78 10.79 -16.33 -18.81
C GLY A 78 9.64 -15.47 -19.35
N GLU A 79 8.38 -15.84 -19.09
CA GLU A 79 7.22 -14.99 -19.41
C GLU A 79 7.13 -13.78 -18.47
N ILE A 80 7.62 -13.95 -17.24
CA ILE A 80 7.76 -12.90 -16.23
C ILE A 80 9.19 -12.95 -15.70
N ASP A 81 9.92 -11.84 -15.76
CA ASP A 81 11.30 -11.77 -15.25
C ASP A 81 11.36 -12.02 -13.73
N ALA A 82 10.47 -11.37 -12.99
CA ALA A 82 10.34 -11.52 -11.54
C ALA A 82 8.95 -11.09 -11.03
N ALA A 83 8.51 -11.73 -9.95
CA ALA A 83 7.38 -11.29 -9.14
C ALA A 83 7.87 -10.94 -7.73
N CYS A 84 7.39 -9.83 -7.15
CA CYS A 84 7.85 -9.33 -5.86
C CYS A 84 6.68 -9.00 -4.93
N ALA A 85 6.73 -9.49 -3.69
CA ALA A 85 5.83 -9.11 -2.62
C ALA A 85 6.62 -8.44 -1.50
N VAL A 86 6.19 -7.27 -1.07
CA VAL A 86 6.92 -6.47 -0.09
C VAL A 86 6.19 -6.48 1.25
N ALA A 87 6.90 -6.80 2.32
CA ALA A 87 6.40 -6.76 3.69
C ALA A 87 7.43 -6.10 4.62
N THR A 88 7.02 -5.75 5.82
CA THR A 88 7.92 -5.22 6.86
C THR A 88 8.07 -6.26 7.97
N ALA A 89 9.30 -6.66 8.27
CA ALA A 89 9.56 -7.52 9.42
C ALA A 89 9.23 -6.79 10.74
N LEU A 90 8.90 -7.51 11.81
CA LEU A 90 8.57 -6.88 13.10
C LEU A 90 9.72 -6.06 13.71
N ASP A 91 10.96 -6.30 13.31
CA ASP A 91 12.11 -5.47 13.68
C ASP A 91 12.17 -4.12 12.92
N GLY A 92 11.23 -3.90 12.00
CA GLY A 92 11.13 -2.72 11.16
C GLY A 92 11.96 -2.81 9.87
N THR A 93 12.45 -3.98 9.47
CA THR A 93 13.19 -4.12 8.22
C THR A 93 12.24 -4.31 7.04
N PRO A 94 12.28 -3.45 6.00
CA PRO A 94 11.67 -3.72 4.71
C PRO A 94 12.22 -4.98 4.05
N VAL A 95 11.36 -5.92 3.67
CA VAL A 95 11.75 -7.15 2.98
C VAL A 95 10.93 -7.32 1.70
N GLY A 96 11.64 -7.41 0.57
CA GLY A 96 11.07 -7.79 -0.73
C GLY A 96 11.28 -9.28 -1.00
N PHE A 97 10.21 -10.06 -0.99
CA PHE A 97 10.23 -11.47 -1.38
C PHE A 97 10.12 -11.57 -2.89
N VAL A 98 11.17 -12.07 -3.54
CA VAL A 98 11.30 -12.06 -5.00
C VAL A 98 11.32 -13.48 -5.54
N HIS A 99 10.43 -13.76 -6.48
CA HIS A 99 10.41 -14.99 -7.26
C HIS A 99 10.87 -14.67 -8.68
N GLY A 100 12.05 -15.15 -9.06
CA GLY A 100 12.68 -14.82 -10.34
C GLY A 100 13.75 -13.75 -10.23
N GLY A 101 14.35 -13.38 -11.37
CA GLY A 101 15.50 -12.48 -11.46
C GLY A 101 16.76 -13.01 -10.77
N ASP A 102 17.69 -12.09 -10.45
CA ASP A 102 18.87 -12.34 -9.61
C ASP A 102 18.79 -11.47 -8.34
N PRO A 103 18.03 -11.91 -7.30
CA PRO A 103 17.85 -11.13 -6.08
C PRO A 103 19.13 -11.04 -5.25
N SER A 104 20.05 -12.00 -5.40
CA SER A 104 21.35 -12.02 -4.71
C SER A 104 22.23 -10.83 -5.10
N ALA A 105 22.20 -10.41 -6.36
CA ALA A 105 22.87 -9.19 -6.80
C ALA A 105 22.21 -7.90 -6.28
N LEU A 106 20.93 -7.96 -5.87
CA LEU A 106 20.15 -6.81 -5.41
C LEU A 106 20.25 -6.58 -3.90
N ASP A 107 20.28 -7.66 -3.10
CA ASP A 107 20.43 -7.57 -1.64
C ASP A 107 21.78 -6.95 -1.26
N ALA A 108 22.85 -7.24 -2.01
CA ALA A 108 24.16 -6.63 -1.83
C ALA A 108 24.22 -5.14 -2.22
N ALA A 109 23.23 -4.63 -2.99
CA ALA A 109 23.25 -3.30 -3.58
C ALA A 109 22.24 -2.31 -2.96
N SER A 110 21.26 -2.81 -2.19
CA SER A 110 20.16 -2.02 -1.62
C SER A 110 20.33 -1.84 -0.11
N GLU A 111 20.52 -0.58 0.34
CA GLU A 111 20.56 -0.24 1.78
C GLU A 111 19.15 -0.06 2.38
N ASP A 112 18.12 0.11 1.56
CA ASP A 112 16.76 0.49 2.02
C ASP A 112 15.82 -0.72 2.15
N ILE A 113 16.04 -1.76 1.33
CA ILE A 113 15.17 -2.94 1.22
C ILE A 113 16.05 -4.18 1.14
N ARG A 114 15.80 -5.14 2.03
CA ARG A 114 16.39 -6.47 1.99
C ARG A 114 15.65 -7.33 0.98
N TYR A 115 16.34 -7.87 -0.02
CA TYR A 115 15.72 -8.73 -1.03
C TYR A 115 15.99 -10.20 -0.73
N VAL A 116 14.93 -11.00 -0.76
CA VAL A 116 14.99 -12.43 -0.44
C VAL A 116 14.45 -13.22 -1.62
N SER A 117 15.30 -14.02 -2.23
CA SER A 117 14.89 -14.97 -3.28
C SER A 117 14.03 -16.09 -2.68
N THR A 118 12.83 -16.29 -3.22
CA THR A 118 11.89 -17.32 -2.76
C THR A 118 10.81 -17.61 -3.81
N THR A 119 10.18 -18.78 -3.71
CA THR A 119 8.91 -19.02 -4.40
C THR A 119 7.80 -18.29 -3.65
N LEU A 120 7.11 -17.38 -4.34
CA LEU A 120 5.97 -16.67 -3.76
C LEU A 120 4.83 -17.63 -3.42
N THR A 121 4.17 -17.35 -2.31
CA THR A 121 3.06 -18.12 -1.75
C THR A 121 2.07 -17.16 -1.10
N SER A 122 0.90 -17.66 -0.69
CA SER A 122 -0.07 -16.85 0.04
C SER A 122 0.45 -16.28 1.36
N GLU A 123 1.48 -16.86 1.98
CA GLU A 123 2.09 -16.29 3.18
C GLU A 123 2.71 -14.92 2.91
N HIS A 124 3.41 -14.78 1.78
CA HIS A 124 4.06 -13.53 1.37
C HIS A 124 3.03 -12.44 1.03
N VAL A 125 1.95 -12.80 0.32
CA VAL A 125 0.87 -11.87 -0.02
C VAL A 125 0.11 -11.44 1.24
N ARG A 126 -0.20 -12.36 2.15
CA ARG A 126 -0.85 -12.01 3.43
C ARG A 126 0.04 -11.15 4.32
N ALA A 127 1.35 -11.40 4.35
CA ALA A 127 2.29 -10.57 5.08
C ALA A 127 2.31 -9.14 4.52
N SER A 128 2.33 -9.01 3.20
CA SER A 128 2.22 -7.72 2.51
C SER A 128 0.90 -7.02 2.82
N ALA A 129 -0.21 -7.74 2.99
CA ALA A 129 -1.52 -7.17 3.33
C ALA A 129 -1.82 -7.07 4.83
N ALA A 130 -0.86 -7.34 5.72
CA ALA A 130 -1.07 -7.40 7.17
C ALA A 130 -1.05 -6.00 7.80
N ILE A 131 -2.02 -5.16 7.43
CA ILE A 131 -2.16 -3.78 7.92
C ILE A 131 -2.22 -3.78 9.46
N PRO A 132 -1.32 -3.07 10.15
CA PRO A 132 -1.35 -2.98 11.61
C PRO A 132 -2.71 -2.57 12.14
N VAL A 133 -3.05 -3.02 13.35
CA VAL A 133 -4.36 -2.82 14.01
C VAL A 133 -5.50 -3.62 13.36
N LEU A 134 -5.57 -3.71 12.03
CA LEU A 134 -6.63 -4.42 11.29
C LEU A 134 -6.39 -5.92 11.18
N PHE A 135 -5.16 -6.34 10.86
CA PHE A 135 -4.81 -7.73 10.62
C PHE A 135 -3.65 -8.19 11.52
N PRO A 136 -3.61 -9.47 11.92
CA PRO A 136 -2.53 -9.98 12.77
C PRO A 136 -1.25 -10.13 11.93
N PRO A 137 -0.05 -9.98 12.55
CA PRO A 137 1.21 -10.28 11.90
C PRO A 137 1.23 -11.72 11.35
N VAL A 138 1.81 -11.89 10.17
CA VAL A 138 1.91 -13.18 9.48
C VAL A 138 3.30 -13.77 9.71
N ARG A 139 3.34 -15.04 10.14
CA ARG A 139 4.59 -15.79 10.21
C ARG A 139 4.92 -16.34 8.83
N ILE A 140 6.12 -16.04 8.34
CA ILE A 140 6.69 -16.66 7.14
C ILE A 140 7.71 -17.70 7.60
N GLY A 141 7.58 -18.93 7.07
CA GLY A 141 8.44 -20.05 7.45
C GLY A 141 9.61 -20.31 6.50
N SER A 142 9.51 -19.86 5.25
CA SER A 142 10.46 -20.13 4.18
C SER A 142 10.69 -18.89 3.31
N PRO A 143 11.93 -18.59 2.89
CA PRO A 143 13.15 -19.34 3.19
C PRO A 143 13.59 -19.11 4.64
N LYS A 144 14.36 -20.06 5.21
CA LYS A 144 14.81 -19.99 6.62
C LYS A 144 15.57 -18.69 6.95
N SER A 145 16.30 -18.14 5.98
CA SER A 145 17.02 -16.86 6.10
C SER A 145 16.12 -15.65 6.34
N ALA A 146 14.82 -15.77 6.01
CA ALA A 146 13.80 -14.76 6.20
C ALA A 146 12.63 -15.27 7.05
N ALA A 147 12.82 -16.35 7.82
CA ALA A 147 11.79 -16.84 8.71
C ALA A 147 11.55 -15.84 9.84
N GLY A 148 10.30 -15.43 10.03
CA GLY A 148 9.98 -14.35 10.96
C GLY A 148 8.50 -13.97 10.93
N TYR A 149 8.17 -12.92 11.68
CA TYR A 149 6.85 -12.31 11.68
C TYR A 149 6.90 -11.00 10.89
N TYR A 150 5.88 -10.80 10.06
CA TYR A 150 5.79 -9.70 9.12
C TYR A 150 4.44 -9.00 9.25
N ILE A 151 4.46 -7.70 9.02
CA ILE A 151 3.32 -6.81 8.87
C ILE A 151 3.39 -6.17 7.49
N ASP A 152 2.37 -5.39 7.14
CA ASP A 152 2.29 -4.71 5.86
C ASP A 152 3.60 -3.99 5.48
N GLY A 153 3.97 -4.12 4.21
CA GLY A 153 5.07 -3.37 3.61
C GLY A 153 4.90 -1.87 3.79
N SER A 154 3.66 -1.41 3.87
CA SER A 154 3.30 -0.01 4.06
C SER A 154 3.62 0.55 5.44
N THR A 155 4.33 -0.15 6.31
CA THR A 155 4.60 0.34 7.67
C THR A 155 5.92 1.07 7.79
N ARG A 156 6.86 0.77 6.87
CA ARG A 156 8.15 1.43 6.73
C ARG A 156 8.62 1.62 5.31
N LEU A 157 8.04 0.94 4.32
CA LEU A 157 8.41 1.18 2.93
C LEU A 157 7.73 2.41 2.37
N ASN A 158 8.44 3.51 2.54
CA ASN A 158 8.24 4.78 1.86
C ASN A 158 8.74 4.72 0.40
N THR A 159 8.59 3.55 -0.27
CA THR A 159 9.39 2.84 -1.34
C THR A 159 8.70 2.06 -2.49
N PRO A 160 7.37 2.09 -2.79
CA PRO A 160 6.70 1.10 -3.66
C PRO A 160 7.29 0.87 -5.07
N ILE A 161 8.05 1.82 -5.63
CA ILE A 161 8.53 1.75 -7.02
C ILE A 161 9.97 1.23 -7.07
N LYS A 162 10.75 1.44 -6.01
CA LYS A 162 12.14 0.98 -5.94
C LYS A 162 12.32 -0.53 -6.17
N PRO A 163 11.47 -1.43 -5.64
CA PRO A 163 11.55 -2.85 -5.98
C PRO A 163 11.52 -3.12 -7.47
N ALA A 164 10.62 -2.47 -8.22
CA ALA A 164 10.55 -2.64 -9.67
C ALA A 164 11.83 -2.14 -10.36
N ILE A 165 12.38 -1.01 -9.91
CA ILE A 165 13.60 -0.43 -10.48
C ILE A 165 14.83 -1.29 -10.20
N ASP A 166 14.98 -1.73 -8.95
CA ASP A 166 16.07 -2.59 -8.53
C ASP A 166 16.03 -3.91 -9.32
N LEU A 167 14.83 -4.47 -9.52
CA LEU A 167 14.59 -5.65 -10.37
C LEU A 167 14.82 -5.40 -11.87
N GLY A 168 15.13 -4.16 -12.29
CA GLY A 168 15.59 -3.84 -13.63
C GLY A 168 14.56 -3.16 -14.53
N ALA A 169 13.40 -2.74 -14.01
CA ALA A 169 12.39 -2.06 -14.79
C ALA A 169 12.92 -0.75 -15.40
N ALA A 170 12.86 -0.66 -16.73
CA ALA A 170 13.17 0.58 -17.47
C ALA A 170 11.93 1.50 -17.59
N ARG A 171 10.74 0.93 -17.41
CA ARG A 171 9.46 1.64 -17.43
C ARG A 171 8.56 1.12 -16.33
N VAL A 172 7.78 2.00 -15.71
CA VAL A 172 6.92 1.65 -14.57
C VAL A 172 5.49 2.13 -14.79
N ILE A 173 4.51 1.26 -14.58
CA ILE A 173 3.10 1.66 -14.48
C ILE A 173 2.76 1.64 -13.00
N VAL A 174 2.31 2.78 -12.49
CA VAL A 174 2.01 2.95 -11.07
C VAL A 174 0.52 3.21 -10.94
N VAL A 175 -0.14 2.30 -10.25
CA VAL A 175 -1.56 2.39 -9.91
C VAL A 175 -1.64 2.78 -8.44
N GLY A 176 -2.01 4.03 -8.19
CA GLY A 176 -2.18 4.56 -6.84
C GLY A 176 -3.65 4.69 -6.50
N PHE A 177 -3.98 4.60 -5.22
CA PHE A 177 -5.35 4.73 -4.74
C PHE A 177 -5.66 6.12 -4.15
N GLU A 178 -4.70 7.05 -4.18
CA GLU A 178 -4.79 8.44 -3.70
C GLU A 178 -4.03 9.39 -4.64
N PRO A 179 -4.33 10.70 -4.67
CA PRO A 179 -3.67 11.65 -5.54
C PRO A 179 -2.24 11.91 -5.06
N LEU A 180 -1.39 12.16 -6.04
CA LEU A 180 0.05 12.26 -5.86
C LEU A 180 0.49 13.65 -5.40
N VAL A 181 -0.29 14.67 -5.76
CA VAL A 181 -0.04 16.07 -5.42
C VAL A 181 -1.33 16.64 -4.83
N ALA A 182 -1.38 16.70 -3.50
CA ALA A 182 -2.41 17.45 -2.81
C ALA A 182 -1.86 17.94 -1.46
N PRO A 183 -1.99 19.25 -1.16
CA PRO A 183 -1.64 19.79 0.14
C PRO A 183 -2.63 19.27 1.18
N ARG A 184 -2.11 18.46 2.10
CA ARG A 184 -2.90 17.92 3.21
C ARG A 184 -3.45 19.06 4.06
N ARG A 185 -4.76 19.30 4.01
CA ARG A 185 -5.44 20.06 5.06
C ARG A 185 -5.65 19.13 6.26
N ARG A 186 -4.61 18.99 7.10
CA ARG A 186 -4.75 18.39 8.43
C ARG A 186 -5.65 19.29 9.27
N ARG A 187 -6.94 18.96 9.36
CA ARG A 187 -7.83 19.60 10.33
C ARG A 187 -7.56 19.00 11.71
N ARG A 188 -7.29 19.84 12.69
CA ARG A 188 -7.25 19.42 14.09
C ARG A 188 -8.66 18.94 14.46
N PRO A 189 -8.80 17.76 15.07
CA PRO A 189 -10.12 17.33 15.52
C PRO A 189 -10.61 18.28 16.61
N ASP A 190 -11.82 18.82 16.46
CA ASP A 190 -12.50 19.67 17.45
C ASP A 190 -13.02 18.87 18.67
N ARG A 191 -12.69 17.57 18.74
CA ARG A 191 -13.10 16.64 19.79
C ARG A 191 -11.94 15.74 20.22
N PRO A 192 -11.97 15.18 21.44
CA PRO A 192 -11.01 14.15 21.85
C PRO A 192 -10.97 12.99 20.83
N PRO A 193 -9.77 12.48 20.48
CA PRO A 193 -9.63 11.40 19.51
C PRO A 193 -10.21 10.10 20.07
N GLN A 194 -10.95 9.38 19.22
CA GLN A 194 -11.45 8.03 19.47
C GLN A 194 -10.50 7.00 18.87
N LEU A 195 -10.67 5.72 19.24
CA LEU A 195 -9.85 4.63 18.73
C LEU A 195 -9.92 4.50 17.19
N SER A 196 -11.06 4.83 16.58
CA SER A 196 -11.19 4.88 15.13
C SER A 196 -10.41 6.02 14.49
N ASP A 197 -10.29 7.17 15.16
CA ASP A 197 -9.46 8.28 14.70
C ASP A 197 -7.97 7.90 14.78
N ILE A 198 -7.57 7.14 15.81
CA ILE A 198 -6.21 6.60 15.92
C ILE A 198 -5.95 5.57 14.82
N ALA A 199 -6.88 4.64 14.59
CA ALA A 199 -6.75 3.63 13.54
C ALA A 199 -6.70 4.27 12.15
N ALA A 200 -7.56 5.26 11.86
CA ALA A 200 -7.53 6.01 10.61
C ALA A 200 -6.26 6.84 10.48
N ASN A 201 -5.78 7.52 11.54
CA ASN A 201 -4.51 8.24 11.49
C ASN A 201 -3.30 7.32 11.29
N VAL A 202 -3.33 6.12 11.86
CA VAL A 202 -2.31 5.09 11.64
C VAL A 202 -2.40 4.57 10.22
N LEU A 203 -3.60 4.35 9.69
CA LEU A 203 -3.82 3.99 8.28
C LEU A 203 -3.32 5.09 7.34
N ASP A 204 -3.59 6.35 7.65
CA ASP A 204 -3.14 7.53 6.92
C ASP A 204 -1.60 7.67 6.97
N GLY A 205 -0.99 7.50 8.15
CA GLY A 205 0.45 7.63 8.32
C GLY A 205 1.24 6.45 7.73
N LEU A 206 0.65 5.24 7.71
CA LEU A 206 1.28 4.04 7.15
C LEU A 206 1.00 3.94 5.64
N LEU A 207 -0.25 4.00 5.18
CA LEU A 207 -0.58 3.75 3.76
C LEU A 207 -0.52 5.02 2.87
N LEU A 208 -0.84 6.20 3.39
CA LEU A 208 -1.04 7.41 2.55
C LEU A 208 0.19 8.31 2.42
N ASP A 209 1.08 8.33 3.40
CA ASP A 209 2.30 9.16 3.32
C ASP A 209 3.37 8.54 2.40
N GLN A 210 3.23 7.25 2.05
CA GLN A 210 4.32 6.48 1.44
C GLN A 210 4.46 6.54 -0.07
N VAL A 211 3.34 6.58 -0.80
CA VAL A 211 3.36 6.73 -2.26
C VAL A 211 3.89 8.11 -2.66
N LYS A 212 3.62 9.15 -1.85
CA LYS A 212 4.05 10.53 -2.12
C LYS A 212 5.58 10.68 -2.03
N TYR A 213 6.22 10.10 -1.02
CA TYR A 213 7.68 10.20 -0.85
C TYR A 213 8.47 9.49 -1.97
N ASP A 214 7.97 8.36 -2.44
CA ASP A 214 8.55 7.64 -3.57
C ASP A 214 8.60 8.42 -4.85
N MET A 215 7.57 9.23 -5.02
CA MET A 215 7.40 10.00 -6.22
C MET A 215 8.26 11.25 -6.20
N HIS A 216 8.50 11.85 -5.04
CA HIS A 216 9.59 12.82 -4.90
C HIS A 216 10.94 12.18 -5.24
N ARG A 217 11.17 10.91 -4.87
CA ARG A 217 12.41 10.20 -5.23
C ARG A 217 12.50 9.89 -6.72
N LEU A 218 11.42 9.43 -7.36
CA LEU A 218 11.38 9.19 -8.80
C LEU A 218 11.52 10.47 -9.61
N ALA A 219 10.84 11.52 -9.19
CA ALA A 219 10.90 12.80 -9.86
C ALA A 219 12.22 13.50 -9.61
N ALA A 220 12.86 13.30 -8.45
CA ALA A 220 14.26 13.69 -8.23
C ALA A 220 15.21 12.88 -9.12
N ILE A 221 15.03 11.55 -9.22
CA ILE A 221 15.83 10.71 -10.13
C ILE A 221 15.66 11.20 -11.57
N ASN A 222 14.43 11.47 -12.01
CA ASN A 222 14.14 11.93 -13.35
C ASN A 222 14.54 13.40 -13.58
N SER A 223 14.51 14.28 -12.57
CA SER A 223 14.97 15.67 -12.69
C SER A 223 16.49 15.75 -12.90
N PHE A 224 17.26 14.82 -12.31
CA PHE A 224 18.68 14.66 -12.65
C PHE A 224 18.93 14.32 -14.13
N PHE A 225 17.92 13.86 -14.89
CA PHE A 225 17.99 13.61 -16.33
C PHE A 225 17.14 14.58 -17.18
N ALA A 226 16.22 15.34 -16.60
CA ALA A 226 15.45 16.33 -17.34
C ALA A 226 16.29 17.57 -17.66
N GLU A 227 17.32 17.87 -16.85
CA GLU A 227 18.33 18.90 -17.12
C GLU A 227 19.39 18.47 -18.17
N ASP A 228 19.02 17.60 -19.12
CA ASP A 228 19.86 17.11 -20.22
C ASP A 228 20.26 18.20 -21.24
N GLY A 229 19.96 19.49 -20.98
CA GLY A 229 20.39 20.61 -21.81
C GLY A 229 21.66 21.33 -21.35
N LEU A 230 22.01 21.31 -20.06
CA LEU A 230 23.03 22.24 -19.52
C LEU A 230 24.04 21.64 -18.53
N THR A 231 23.84 20.42 -18.01
CA THR A 231 24.66 19.94 -16.87
C THR A 231 25.26 18.55 -17.08
N HIS A 232 26.09 18.38 -18.11
CA HIS A 232 26.90 17.17 -18.34
C HIS A 232 27.82 16.78 -17.15
N GLY A 233 28.09 17.70 -16.21
CA GLY A 233 28.98 17.50 -15.07
C GLY A 233 28.36 16.76 -13.87
N THR A 234 27.10 17.05 -13.51
CA THR A 234 26.43 16.53 -12.29
C THR A 234 25.96 15.09 -12.45
N VAL A 235 25.46 14.73 -13.65
CA VAL A 235 25.07 13.35 -13.98
C VAL A 235 26.28 12.42 -13.97
N ARG A 236 27.45 12.91 -14.41
CA ARG A 236 28.70 12.14 -14.45
C ARG A 236 29.26 11.88 -13.05
N SER A 237 29.20 12.85 -12.14
CA SER A 237 29.65 12.70 -10.75
C SER A 237 28.69 11.84 -9.92
N ALA A 238 27.36 11.97 -10.09
CA ALA A 238 26.39 11.06 -9.46
C ALA A 238 26.52 9.61 -9.97
N ARG A 239 26.77 9.45 -11.28
CA ARG A 239 27.08 8.15 -11.90
C ARG A 239 28.38 7.56 -11.36
N ALA A 240 29.45 8.35 -11.28
CA ALA A 240 30.73 7.93 -10.74
C ALA A 240 30.64 7.55 -9.26
N TYR A 241 29.91 8.31 -8.45
CA TYR A 241 29.68 8.02 -7.03
C TYR A 241 28.97 6.67 -6.82
N ARG A 242 27.93 6.38 -7.62
CA ARG A 242 27.22 5.10 -7.54
C ARG A 242 28.09 3.94 -8.01
N VAL A 243 28.78 4.08 -9.13
CA VAL A 243 29.68 3.03 -9.63
C VAL A 243 30.82 2.75 -8.64
N ALA A 244 31.37 3.77 -8.00
CA ALA A 244 32.38 3.62 -6.94
C ALA A 244 31.86 2.86 -5.71
N ARG A 245 30.55 2.92 -5.44
CA ARG A 245 29.85 2.15 -4.40
C ARG A 245 29.34 0.78 -4.90
N GLY A 246 29.74 0.33 -6.10
CA GLY A 246 29.25 -0.91 -6.71
C GLY A 246 27.79 -0.87 -7.19
N ARG A 247 27.18 0.33 -7.25
CA ARG A 247 25.77 0.51 -7.61
C ARG A 247 25.60 0.77 -9.09
N ARG A 248 24.47 0.32 -9.65
CA ARG A 248 24.08 0.65 -11.02
C ARG A 248 23.89 2.17 -11.18
N PRO A 249 24.33 2.73 -12.32
CA PRO A 249 24.11 4.14 -12.62
C PRO A 249 22.62 4.42 -12.74
N TYR A 250 22.17 5.61 -12.32
CA TYR A 250 20.80 6.02 -12.55
C TYR A 250 20.50 6.00 -14.06
N ARG A 251 19.28 5.61 -14.41
CA ARG A 251 18.76 5.63 -15.78
C ARG A 251 17.47 6.43 -15.76
N ARG A 252 17.15 7.08 -16.87
CA ARG A 252 15.84 7.71 -17.05
C ARG A 252 14.76 6.63 -17.04
N ILE A 253 13.74 6.80 -16.20
CA ILE A 253 12.67 5.83 -16.02
C ILE A 253 11.40 6.44 -16.59
N SER A 254 10.87 5.84 -17.66
CA SER A 254 9.57 6.25 -18.18
C SER A 254 8.47 5.71 -17.27
N TYR A 255 7.41 6.48 -17.08
CA TYR A 255 6.33 6.10 -16.18
C TYR A 255 4.96 6.33 -16.79
N ALA A 256 3.97 5.64 -16.23
CA ALA A 256 2.55 5.93 -16.40
C ALA A 256 1.86 5.93 -15.04
N PHE A 257 1.12 6.99 -14.73
CA PHE A 257 0.42 7.14 -13.45
C PHE A 257 -1.09 7.04 -13.60
N VAL A 258 -1.68 6.06 -12.92
CA VAL A 258 -3.13 5.93 -12.81
C VAL A 258 -3.49 6.13 -11.34
N THR A 259 -3.90 7.35 -11.01
CA THR A 259 -4.26 7.72 -9.63
C THR A 259 -5.52 8.59 -9.62
N PRO A 260 -6.28 8.57 -8.51
CA PRO A 260 -7.39 9.49 -8.31
C PRO A 260 -6.95 10.95 -8.35
N ARG A 261 -7.89 11.85 -8.61
CA ARG A 261 -7.62 13.30 -8.62
C ARG A 261 -7.80 13.96 -7.26
N ARG A 262 -8.71 13.44 -6.45
CA ARG A 262 -9.09 14.06 -5.18
C ARG A 262 -8.58 13.23 -4.03
N GLU A 263 -8.12 13.89 -2.97
CA GLU A 263 -7.76 13.21 -1.73
C GLU A 263 -9.00 12.49 -1.21
N ARG A 264 -8.80 11.26 -0.73
CA ARG A 264 -9.84 10.46 -0.08
C ARG A 264 -11.03 10.16 -0.98
N GLU A 265 -10.84 10.16 -2.30
CA GLU A 265 -11.91 9.87 -3.27
C GLU A 265 -12.53 8.49 -2.99
N LEU A 266 -11.69 7.48 -2.74
CA LEU A 266 -12.16 6.12 -2.42
C LEU A 266 -12.95 6.09 -1.11
N GLY A 267 -12.49 6.82 -0.09
CA GLY A 267 -13.20 6.94 1.18
C GLY A 267 -14.59 7.57 1.02
N ALA A 268 -14.70 8.62 0.20
CA ALA A 268 -15.97 9.25 -0.12
C ALA A 268 -16.90 8.31 -0.92
N LEU A 269 -16.36 7.54 -1.86
CA LEU A 269 -17.13 6.54 -2.61
C LEU A 269 -17.63 5.42 -1.69
N ALA A 270 -16.78 4.94 -0.78
CA ALA A 270 -17.13 3.90 0.19
C ALA A 270 -18.24 4.38 1.14
N GLU A 271 -18.13 5.61 1.65
CA GLU A 271 -19.15 6.22 2.51
C GLU A 271 -20.48 6.38 1.77
N LYS A 272 -20.44 6.83 0.51
CA LYS A 272 -21.65 6.97 -0.31
C LYS A 272 -22.36 5.63 -0.50
N VAL A 273 -21.64 4.59 -0.94
CA VAL A 273 -22.21 3.26 -1.15
C VAL A 273 -22.72 2.67 0.17
N PHE A 274 -21.98 2.86 1.26
CA PHE A 274 -22.40 2.44 2.59
C PHE A 274 -23.71 3.12 3.02
N ALA A 275 -23.84 4.43 2.84
CA ALA A 275 -25.05 5.17 3.17
C ALA A 275 -26.26 4.73 2.34
N GLU A 276 -26.07 4.52 1.03
CA GLU A 276 -27.13 4.02 0.13
C GLU A 276 -27.60 2.62 0.55
N ARG A 277 -26.66 1.71 0.83
CA ARG A 277 -26.94 0.31 1.22
C ARG A 277 -27.49 0.16 2.64
N CYS A 278 -27.11 1.05 3.56
CA CYS A 278 -27.56 1.03 4.96
C CYS A 278 -28.77 1.93 5.22
N SER A 279 -29.32 2.57 4.19
CA SER A 279 -30.55 3.36 4.31
C SER A 279 -31.78 2.44 4.53
N GLY A 280 -32.63 2.80 5.49
CA GLY A 280 -33.90 2.09 5.77
C GLY A 280 -33.77 0.78 6.56
N LEU A 281 -34.86 -0.01 6.54
CA LEU A 281 -35.01 -1.28 7.29
C LEU A 281 -34.00 -2.38 6.89
N ALA A 282 -33.43 -2.31 5.69
CA ALA A 282 -32.43 -3.27 5.19
C ALA A 282 -31.09 -3.19 5.93
N GLY A 283 -30.71 -1.99 6.43
CA GLY A 283 -29.50 -1.81 7.22
C GLY A 283 -29.57 -2.46 8.61
N LEU A 284 -30.79 -2.57 9.17
CA LEU A 284 -31.04 -3.24 10.46
C LEU A 284 -30.83 -4.76 10.40
N LEU A 285 -31.02 -5.36 9.23
CA LEU A 285 -30.86 -6.81 9.01
C LEU A 285 -29.40 -7.22 8.77
N ARG A 286 -28.50 -6.27 8.49
CA ARG A 286 -27.07 -6.53 8.26
C ARG A 286 -26.25 -6.10 9.48
N ALA A 287 -26.31 -6.90 10.54
CA ALA A 287 -25.62 -6.66 11.81
C ALA A 287 -24.11 -6.35 11.66
N ASP A 288 -23.45 -6.98 10.68
CA ASP A 288 -22.03 -6.74 10.40
C ASP A 288 -21.75 -5.30 9.92
N PHE A 289 -22.60 -4.73 9.05
CA PHE A 289 -22.46 -3.35 8.57
C PHE A 289 -22.78 -2.33 9.67
N LEU A 290 -23.75 -2.65 10.53
CA LEU A 290 -24.18 -1.80 11.63
C LEU A 290 -23.12 -1.72 12.74
N LEU A 291 -22.39 -2.81 12.99
CA LEU A 291 -21.24 -2.82 13.89
C LEU A 291 -19.98 -2.24 13.25
N LEU A 292 -19.75 -2.43 11.95
CA LEU A 292 -18.70 -1.71 11.24
C LEU A 292 -18.91 -0.19 11.38
N GLY A 293 -20.15 0.29 11.16
CA GLY A 293 -20.51 1.69 11.38
C GLY A 293 -20.33 2.17 12.83
N ARG A 294 -20.60 1.32 13.83
CA ARG A 294 -20.39 1.66 15.25
C ARG A 294 -18.93 1.63 15.69
N MET A 295 -18.14 0.66 15.22
CA MET A 295 -16.70 0.55 15.53
C MET A 295 -15.89 1.68 14.88
N LEU A 296 -16.35 2.18 13.73
CA LEU A 296 -15.68 3.25 12.99
C LEU A 296 -16.04 4.66 13.49
N GLY A 297 -17.09 4.80 14.33
CA GLY A 297 -17.50 6.07 14.92
C GLY A 297 -18.26 7.02 13.98
N SER A 298 -18.69 8.16 14.51
CA SER A 298 -19.55 9.14 13.81
C SER A 298 -18.80 10.20 12.99
N ALA A 299 -17.46 10.18 12.96
CA ALA A 299 -16.71 11.12 12.15
C ALA A 299 -16.67 10.66 10.69
N ASN A 300 -17.47 11.32 9.85
CA ASN A 300 -17.68 10.96 8.44
C ASN A 300 -16.38 10.75 7.66
N GLN A 301 -15.33 11.57 7.89
CA GLN A 301 -14.09 11.50 7.11
C GLN A 301 -13.21 10.28 7.43
N SER A 302 -12.83 10.07 8.69
CA SER A 302 -12.01 8.91 9.11
C SER A 302 -12.74 7.57 8.94
N ARG A 303 -14.08 7.61 8.98
CA ARG A 303 -14.93 6.45 8.68
C ARG A 303 -14.82 6.05 7.21
N GLY A 304 -14.87 7.01 6.29
CA GLY A 304 -14.78 6.75 4.84
C GLY A 304 -13.51 6.01 4.46
N GLU A 305 -12.36 6.44 4.98
CA GLU A 305 -11.07 5.79 4.72
C GLU A 305 -11.07 4.33 5.18
N LEU A 306 -11.42 4.06 6.43
CA LEU A 306 -11.49 2.69 6.94
C LEU A 306 -12.54 1.84 6.19
N LEU A 307 -13.68 2.42 5.82
CA LEU A 307 -14.67 1.75 4.97
C LEU A 307 -14.07 1.36 3.62
N SER A 308 -13.25 2.21 3.00
CA SER A 308 -12.67 1.93 1.69
C SER A 308 -11.82 0.66 1.66
N PHE A 309 -11.19 0.30 2.78
CA PHE A 309 -10.39 -0.93 2.95
C PHE A 309 -11.19 -2.14 3.41
N LEU A 310 -12.40 -1.97 3.96
CA LEU A 310 -13.14 -3.04 4.63
C LEU A 310 -14.48 -3.38 3.96
N LEU A 311 -15.00 -2.53 3.08
CA LEU A 311 -16.37 -2.62 2.59
C LEU A 311 -16.63 -3.86 1.72
N PHE A 312 -15.69 -4.22 0.82
CA PHE A 312 -15.75 -5.38 -0.08
C PHE A 312 -17.17 -5.73 -0.57
N ASP A 313 -17.96 -4.72 -0.98
CA ASP A 313 -19.32 -4.85 -1.49
C ASP A 313 -19.30 -4.77 -3.01
N GLU A 314 -20.13 -5.57 -3.68
CA GLU A 314 -20.22 -5.62 -5.14
C GLU A 314 -20.46 -4.23 -5.77
N ALA A 315 -21.37 -3.43 -5.22
CA ALA A 315 -21.62 -2.09 -5.77
C ALA A 315 -20.45 -1.14 -5.54
N TYR A 316 -19.75 -1.29 -4.41
CA TYR A 316 -18.54 -0.50 -4.17
C TYR A 316 -17.42 -0.89 -5.14
N ILE A 317 -17.24 -2.19 -5.40
CA ILE A 317 -16.23 -2.70 -6.32
C ILE A 317 -16.52 -2.24 -7.76
N ASP A 318 -17.77 -2.26 -8.21
CA ASP A 318 -18.14 -1.71 -9.52
C ASP A 318 -17.82 -0.21 -9.63
N VAL A 319 -18.14 0.56 -8.59
CA VAL A 319 -17.82 1.99 -8.54
C VAL A 319 -16.30 2.22 -8.56
N LEU A 320 -15.51 1.39 -7.88
CA LEU A 320 -14.05 1.44 -7.91
C LEU A 320 -13.47 1.10 -9.29
N ILE A 321 -14.02 0.08 -9.97
CA ILE A 321 -13.59 -0.31 -11.31
C ILE A 321 -13.84 0.84 -12.30
N GLU A 322 -15.02 1.46 -12.24
CA GLU A 322 -15.32 2.61 -13.11
C GLU A 322 -14.48 3.84 -12.77
N ALA A 323 -14.18 4.08 -11.48
CA ALA A 323 -13.25 5.11 -11.07
C ALA A 323 -11.85 4.88 -11.67
N GLY A 324 -11.31 3.66 -11.56
CA GLY A 324 -10.01 3.29 -12.12
C GLY A 324 -9.96 3.40 -13.65
N LYS A 325 -11.01 2.94 -14.36
CA LYS A 325 -11.12 3.12 -15.83
C LYS A 325 -11.11 4.60 -16.21
N ARG A 326 -11.84 5.44 -15.47
CA ARG A 326 -11.89 6.89 -15.70
C ARG A 326 -10.52 7.53 -15.48
N ASP A 327 -9.76 7.11 -14.47
CA ASP A 327 -8.41 7.64 -14.23
C ASP A 327 -7.41 7.15 -15.29
N ALA A 328 -7.51 5.91 -15.75
CA ALA A 328 -6.72 5.39 -16.87
C ALA A 328 -7.02 6.15 -18.18
N ARG A 329 -8.30 6.38 -18.52
CA ARG A 329 -8.68 7.19 -19.70
C ARG A 329 -8.16 8.62 -19.60
N ARG A 330 -8.17 9.20 -18.40
CA ARG A 330 -7.64 10.54 -18.15
C ARG A 330 -6.13 10.61 -18.33
N TRP A 331 -5.41 9.55 -17.98
CA TRP A 331 -3.99 9.44 -18.26
C TRP A 331 -3.75 9.38 -19.77
N LEU A 332 -4.43 8.47 -20.48
CA LEU A 332 -4.32 8.32 -21.93
C LEU A 332 -4.68 9.59 -22.71
N ALA A 333 -5.69 10.34 -22.26
CA ALA A 333 -6.08 11.61 -22.89
C ALA A 333 -5.03 12.71 -22.73
N ARG A 334 -4.28 12.72 -21.63
CA ARG A 334 -3.18 13.68 -21.38
C ARG A 334 -1.87 13.24 -22.02
N HIS A 335 -1.66 11.93 -22.13
CA HIS A 335 -0.44 11.33 -22.65
C HIS A 335 -0.76 10.36 -23.80
N PRO A 336 -0.94 10.86 -25.04
CA PRO A 336 -1.24 10.02 -26.20
C PRO A 336 -0.19 8.94 -26.48
N ALA A 337 1.07 9.21 -26.11
CA ALA A 337 2.18 8.26 -26.21
C ALA A 337 2.22 7.22 -25.07
N PHE A 338 1.26 7.28 -24.13
CA PHE A 338 1.15 6.53 -22.88
C PHE A 338 2.28 6.75 -21.86
N TRP A 339 3.53 6.77 -22.30
CA TRP A 339 4.70 6.95 -21.46
C TRP A 339 5.04 8.42 -21.28
N CYS A 340 5.28 8.82 -20.04
CA CYS A 340 5.91 10.09 -19.71
C CYS A 340 7.35 9.84 -19.25
N ALA A 341 8.25 10.75 -19.59
CA ALA A 341 9.66 10.68 -19.18
C ALA A 341 10.16 12.01 -18.63
N ASP A 342 9.28 13.01 -18.53
CA ASP A 342 9.59 14.35 -18.02
C ASP A 342 8.73 14.60 -16.78
N SER A 343 9.37 14.56 -15.62
CA SER A 343 8.71 14.74 -14.32
C SER A 343 8.31 16.18 -14.04
N SER A 344 8.77 17.17 -14.82
CA SER A 344 8.48 18.58 -14.56
C SER A 344 7.05 19.00 -14.93
N HIS A 345 6.37 18.26 -15.81
CA HIS A 345 5.03 18.60 -16.30
C HIS A 345 3.88 17.96 -15.49
N ASP A 346 4.12 16.81 -14.87
CA ASP A 346 3.09 16.08 -14.12
C ASP A 346 3.10 16.39 -12.62
N PHE A 347 4.20 16.93 -12.13
CA PHE A 347 4.40 17.24 -10.73
C PHE A 347 4.82 18.71 -10.65
N ASP A 348 3.97 19.56 -10.05
CA ASP A 348 4.38 20.88 -9.56
C ASP A 348 5.43 20.68 -8.45
N LEU A 349 6.65 20.30 -8.84
CA LEU A 349 7.77 20.08 -7.95
C LEU A 349 8.51 21.39 -7.90
N ASP A 350 8.28 22.14 -6.83
CA ASP A 350 9.26 23.09 -6.36
C ASP A 350 10.27 22.30 -5.51
N PRO A 351 11.45 21.93 -6.04
CA PRO A 351 12.38 21.03 -5.36
C PRO A 351 12.87 21.63 -4.03
N LEU A 352 12.89 22.96 -3.94
CA LEU A 352 13.29 23.73 -2.77
C LEU A 352 12.26 23.65 -1.63
N ARG A 353 10.98 23.39 -1.93
CA ARG A 353 9.94 23.21 -0.90
C ARG A 353 10.00 21.84 -0.23
N ALA A 354 10.30 20.78 -0.98
CA ALA A 354 10.35 19.42 -0.43
C ALA A 354 11.53 19.22 0.54
N GLU A 355 12.71 19.79 0.21
CA GLU A 355 13.86 19.78 1.12
C GLU A 355 13.63 20.64 2.36
N SER A 356 13.06 21.83 2.20
CA SER A 356 12.76 22.71 3.33
C SER A 356 11.71 22.14 4.27
N GLU A 357 10.65 21.48 3.78
CA GLU A 357 9.66 20.81 4.62
C GLU A 357 10.26 19.63 5.41
N HIS A 358 11.20 18.89 4.80
CA HIS A 358 11.92 17.80 5.49
C HIS A 358 12.91 18.32 6.55
N GLU A 359 13.60 19.41 6.25
CA GLU A 359 14.53 20.04 7.19
C GLU A 359 13.77 20.67 8.36
N ILE A 360 12.62 21.30 8.10
CA ILE A 360 11.71 21.83 9.12
C ILE A 360 11.16 20.68 9.99
N ALA A 361 10.74 19.56 9.40
CA ALA A 361 10.23 18.41 10.16
C ALA A 361 11.31 17.79 11.05
N ARG A 362 12.55 17.65 10.57
CA ARG A 362 13.69 17.17 11.38
C ARG A 362 14.07 18.14 12.49
N LEU A 363 14.04 19.45 12.22
CA LEU A 363 14.30 20.48 13.20
C LEU A 363 13.23 20.49 14.30
N ASP A 364 11.97 20.28 13.96
CA ASP A 364 10.88 20.20 14.92
C ASP A 364 10.91 18.90 15.74
N GLU A 365 11.27 17.77 15.13
CA GLU A 365 11.51 16.50 15.83
C GLU A 365 12.70 16.61 16.81
N TRP A 366 13.80 17.23 16.37
CA TRP A 366 14.95 17.52 17.23
C TRP A 366 14.60 18.46 18.39
N ARG A 367 13.81 19.52 18.13
CA ARG A 367 13.32 20.45 19.17
C ARG A 367 12.31 19.81 20.13
N ALA A 368 11.59 18.76 19.70
CA ALA A 368 10.68 18.00 20.55
C ALA A 368 11.45 17.04 21.47
N LEU A 369 12.54 16.45 20.97
CA LEU A 369 13.44 15.61 21.76
C LEU A 369 14.25 16.40 22.80
N GLN A 370 14.61 17.65 22.51
CA GLN A 370 15.29 18.56 23.45
C GLN A 370 14.38 19.14 24.54
N ARG A 371 13.05 19.03 24.39
CA ARG A 371 12.05 19.52 25.34
C ARG A 371 11.50 18.44 26.28
N ARG A 372 12.02 17.22 26.18
CA ARG A 372 11.89 16.14 27.16
C ARG A 372 13.21 15.99 27.90
#